data_AF-A0A6P5D6M3-F1
#
_entry.id   AF-A0A6P5D6M3-F1
#
_cell.length_a   1.000
_cell.length_b   1.000
_cell.length_c   1.000
_cell.angle_alpha   90.00
_cell.angle_beta   90.00
_cell.angle_gamma   90.00
#
_symmetry.space_group_name_H-M   'P 1'
#
loop_
_entity.id
_entity.type
_entity.pdbx_description
1 polymer ?
#
loop_
_entity_poly.entity_id
_entity_poly.type
_entity_poly.pdbx_seq_one_letter_code
_entity_poly.pdbx_strand_id
1 'polypeptide(L)'
;MVLTGSRGATRKYKIWMRHRYQSCCNRLGELLAHPSFQVKELALSTLMKFVQLEGEHPLEKPKWEGNYLFPHQLFMLVVGGLLSPEEDRSLLLSQFREYLEHDDIRYHTMQAASNTVARTTDGRPEVPLTFWNNAFMLLSSVSLPRQESTLSSFYVKHTELSDKWKVVHLKEHRKAFQQMWLHFLKHQLPLRVCKKVLVIMHDSILPHLAQPSLMIDFLTRAYDIGGAVSLLALNGLFILIHNTTFPHSGSSGTPAHSHSDP
;
A
#
# COMPACT_ATOMS: atom_id res chain seq x y z
N MET A 1 -15.28 -41.31 31.09
CA MET A 1 -14.92 -39.90 31.36
C MET A 1 -13.51 -39.55 30.85
N VAL A 2 -13.19 -39.83 29.56
CA VAL A 2 -11.81 -39.72 29.01
C VAL A 2 -11.69 -38.74 27.81
N LEU A 3 -12.80 -38.16 27.34
CA LEU A 3 -12.83 -37.33 26.12
C LEU A 3 -12.33 -35.88 26.29
N THR A 4 -12.10 -35.42 27.52
CA THR A 4 -11.65 -34.03 27.81
C THR A 4 -10.14 -33.84 27.69
N GLY A 5 -9.33 -34.88 27.95
CA GLY A 5 -7.86 -34.82 27.86
C GLY A 5 -7.32 -34.69 26.44
N SER A 6 -7.92 -35.42 25.48
CA SER A 6 -7.50 -35.42 24.06
C SER A 6 -7.77 -34.08 23.34
N ARG A 7 -8.91 -33.43 23.64
CA ARG A 7 -9.22 -32.09 23.13
C ARG A 7 -8.23 -31.03 23.65
N GLY A 8 -7.80 -31.16 24.91
CA GLY A 8 -6.77 -30.31 25.51
C GLY A 8 -5.40 -30.48 24.86
N ALA A 9 -4.96 -31.72 24.65
CA ALA A 9 -3.69 -32.03 24.00
C ALA A 9 -3.66 -31.53 22.54
N THR A 10 -4.72 -31.78 21.77
CA THR A 10 -4.84 -31.31 20.38
C THR A 10 -4.82 -29.78 20.29
N ARG A 11 -5.51 -29.07 21.20
CA ARG A 11 -5.49 -27.60 21.26
C ARG A 11 -4.09 -27.07 21.58
N LYS A 12 -3.41 -27.64 22.57
CA LYS A 12 -2.03 -27.26 22.93
C LYS A 12 -1.07 -27.51 21.77
N TYR A 13 -1.19 -28.65 21.08
CA TYR A 13 -0.39 -28.96 19.89
C TYR A 13 -0.60 -27.93 18.77
N LYS A 14 -1.86 -27.56 18.47
CA LYS A 14 -2.16 -26.52 17.46
C LYS A 14 -1.56 -25.16 17.82
N ILE A 15 -1.65 -24.75 19.08
CA ILE A 15 -1.04 -23.50 19.56
C ILE A 15 0.49 -23.56 19.40
N TRP A 16 1.11 -24.66 19.80
CA TRP A 16 2.56 -24.85 19.66
C TRP A 16 3.00 -24.81 18.19
N MET A 17 2.27 -25.48 17.28
CA MET A 17 2.55 -25.43 15.84
C MET A 17 2.45 -24.01 15.28
N ARG A 18 1.47 -23.21 15.74
CA ARG A 18 1.37 -21.79 15.36
C ARG A 18 2.57 -20.98 15.82
N HIS A 19 3.05 -21.20 17.06
CA HIS A 19 4.27 -20.55 17.54
C HIS A 19 5.50 -20.95 16.71
N ARG A 20 5.62 -22.23 16.32
CA ARG A 20 6.70 -22.69 15.44
C ARG A 20 6.65 -22.03 14.06
N TYR A 21 5.45 -21.94 13.48
CA TYR A 21 5.23 -21.22 12.22
C TYR A 21 5.65 -19.76 12.34
N GLN A 22 5.17 -19.05 13.36
CA GLN A 22 5.51 -17.63 13.58
C GLN A 22 7.02 -17.43 13.83
N SER A 23 7.66 -18.34 14.56
CA SER A 23 9.12 -18.32 14.76
C SER A 23 9.88 -18.50 13.46
N CYS A 24 9.39 -19.33 12.53
CA CYS A 24 9.96 -19.50 11.21
C CYS A 24 9.84 -18.21 10.39
N CYS A 25 8.64 -17.61 10.36
CA CYS A 25 8.40 -16.34 9.67
C CYS A 25 9.30 -15.21 10.19
N ASN A 26 9.45 -15.12 11.53
CA ASN A 26 10.36 -14.15 12.14
C ASN A 26 11.80 -14.35 11.70
N ARG A 27 12.27 -15.61 11.67
CA ARG A 27 13.63 -15.93 11.22
C ARG A 27 13.86 -15.62 9.75
N LEU A 28 12.87 -15.88 8.89
CA LEU A 28 12.90 -15.47 7.48
C LEU A 28 12.91 -13.93 7.35
N GLY A 29 12.18 -13.23 8.21
CA GLY A 29 12.22 -11.76 8.31
C GLY A 29 13.61 -11.22 8.67
N GLU A 30 14.30 -11.85 9.63
CA GLU A 30 15.68 -11.51 9.99
C GLU A 30 16.63 -11.69 8.80
N LEU A 31 16.42 -12.70 7.95
CA LEU A 31 17.22 -12.92 6.75
C LEU A 31 17.06 -11.82 5.70
N LEU A 32 16.01 -11.00 5.77
CA LEU A 32 15.94 -9.79 4.96
C LEU A 32 17.07 -8.81 5.34
N ALA A 33 17.66 -8.87 6.53
CA ALA A 33 18.83 -8.06 6.89
C ALA A 33 20.18 -8.74 6.60
N HIS A 34 20.20 -9.86 5.88
CA HIS A 34 21.43 -10.60 5.62
C HIS A 34 22.38 -9.85 4.67
N PRO A 35 23.71 -9.89 4.85
CA PRO A 35 24.65 -9.16 3.99
C PRO A 35 24.60 -9.58 2.51
N SER A 36 24.40 -10.88 2.24
CA SER A 36 24.24 -11.39 0.85
C SER A 36 22.87 -11.07 0.27
N PHE A 37 22.84 -10.42 -0.90
CA PHE A 37 21.61 -10.12 -1.64
C PHE A 37 20.83 -11.37 -2.04
N GLN A 38 21.50 -12.44 -2.47
CA GLN A 38 20.84 -13.70 -2.85
C GLN A 38 20.01 -14.28 -1.68
N VAL A 39 20.51 -14.14 -0.45
CA VAL A 39 19.78 -14.58 0.75
C VAL A 39 18.57 -13.68 1.00
N LYS A 40 18.70 -12.37 0.83
CA LYS A 40 17.59 -11.40 0.97
C LYS A 40 16.48 -11.67 -0.05
N GLU A 41 16.85 -11.91 -1.30
CA GLU A 41 15.93 -12.20 -2.41
C GLU A 41 15.18 -13.53 -2.20
N LEU A 42 15.90 -14.59 -1.78
CA LEU A 42 15.27 -15.87 -1.46
C LEU A 42 14.37 -15.77 -0.22
N ALA A 43 14.76 -14.99 0.79
CA ALA A 43 13.94 -14.75 1.96
C ALA A 43 12.64 -14.01 1.60
N LEU A 44 12.72 -12.96 0.75
CA LEU A 44 11.55 -12.22 0.28
C LEU A 44 10.59 -13.13 -0.49
N SER A 45 11.09 -13.86 -1.49
CA SER A 45 10.26 -14.75 -2.31
C SER A 45 9.61 -15.86 -1.47
N THR A 46 10.33 -16.40 -0.48
CA THR A 46 9.79 -17.40 0.46
C THR A 46 8.72 -16.80 1.36
N LEU A 47 8.93 -15.61 1.92
CA LEU A 47 7.93 -14.92 2.75
C LEU A 47 6.67 -14.59 1.93
N MET A 48 6.82 -14.14 0.69
CA MET A 48 5.68 -13.90 -0.20
C MET A 48 4.94 -15.20 -0.51
N LYS A 49 5.66 -16.31 -0.72
CA LYS A 49 5.00 -17.62 -0.87
C LYS A 49 4.22 -18.03 0.38
N PHE A 50 4.73 -17.71 1.57
CA PHE A 50 4.00 -17.95 2.83
C PHE A 50 2.76 -17.06 2.92
N VAL A 51 2.84 -15.79 2.50
CA VAL A 51 1.67 -14.89 2.41
C VAL A 51 0.60 -15.48 1.49
N GLN A 52 1.00 -15.99 0.32
CA GLN A 52 0.07 -16.64 -0.61
C GLN A 52 -0.63 -17.83 0.04
N LEU A 53 0.15 -18.76 0.59
CA LEU A 53 -0.35 -20.02 1.12
C LEU A 53 -1.14 -19.83 2.42
N GLU A 54 -0.76 -18.87 3.28
CA GLU A 54 -1.52 -18.54 4.48
C GLU A 54 -2.84 -17.85 4.14
N GLY A 55 -2.86 -17.02 3.08
CA GLY A 55 -4.11 -16.44 2.57
C GLY A 55 -5.07 -17.49 1.99
N GLU A 56 -4.56 -18.46 1.23
CA GLU A 56 -5.35 -19.56 0.63
C GLU A 56 -5.75 -20.63 1.65
N HIS A 57 -4.89 -20.85 2.66
CA HIS A 57 -5.13 -21.80 3.75
C HIS A 57 -4.99 -21.10 5.12
N PRO A 58 -6.01 -20.31 5.53
CA PRO A 58 -5.95 -19.53 6.75
C PRO A 58 -5.69 -20.37 8.00
N LEU A 59 -4.81 -19.87 8.86
CA LEU A 59 -4.52 -20.49 10.16
C LEU A 59 -5.74 -20.49 11.09
N GLU A 60 -6.68 -19.56 10.87
CA GLU A 60 -7.92 -19.41 11.61
C GLU A 60 -9.12 -19.59 10.69
N LYS A 61 -10.20 -20.20 11.22
CA LYS A 61 -11.44 -20.28 10.46
C LYS A 61 -12.07 -18.88 10.36
N PRO A 62 -12.65 -18.53 9.21
CA PRO A 62 -13.39 -17.28 9.08
C PRO A 62 -14.51 -17.23 10.13
N LYS A 63 -14.70 -16.06 10.74
CA LYS A 63 -15.72 -15.85 11.78
C LYS A 63 -17.15 -15.94 11.22
N TRP A 64 -17.32 -15.66 9.93
CA TRP A 64 -18.58 -15.74 9.18
C TRP A 64 -18.29 -16.00 7.69
N GLU A 65 -19.30 -16.47 6.95
CA GLU A 65 -19.20 -16.70 5.50
C GLU A 65 -18.89 -15.41 4.74
N GLY A 66 -17.94 -15.50 3.79
CA GLY A 66 -17.47 -14.35 3.04
C GLY A 66 -16.59 -13.39 3.83
N ASN A 67 -16.04 -13.77 4.99
CA ASN A 67 -15.02 -12.95 5.65
C ASN A 67 -13.70 -12.98 4.84
N TYR A 68 -13.20 -11.80 4.49
CA TYR A 68 -11.89 -11.67 3.85
C TYR A 68 -10.79 -11.93 4.88
N LEU A 69 -9.92 -12.90 4.62
CA LEU A 69 -8.77 -13.23 5.46
C LEU A 69 -7.49 -12.97 4.67
N PHE A 70 -6.57 -12.24 5.29
CA PHE A 70 -5.26 -11.96 4.76
C PHE A 70 -4.24 -12.04 5.90
N PRO A 71 -3.02 -12.56 5.67
CA PRO A 71 -2.02 -12.75 6.71
C PRO A 71 -1.30 -11.42 7.04
N HIS A 72 -2.04 -10.47 7.61
CA HIS A 72 -1.58 -9.11 7.87
C HIS A 72 -0.31 -9.08 8.72
N GLN A 73 -0.18 -9.95 9.73
CA GLN A 73 1.00 -9.97 10.59
C GLN A 73 2.27 -10.38 9.82
N LEU A 74 2.17 -11.42 9.00
CA LEU A 74 3.28 -11.85 8.14
C LEU A 74 3.62 -10.79 7.10
N PHE A 75 2.60 -10.20 6.47
CA PHE A 75 2.81 -9.19 5.45
C PHE A 75 3.41 -7.89 6.02
N MET A 76 3.03 -7.50 7.23
CA MET A 76 3.67 -6.39 7.96
C MET A 76 5.15 -6.64 8.23
N LEU A 77 5.55 -7.89 8.47
CA LEU A 77 6.96 -8.26 8.61
C LEU A 77 7.72 -8.09 7.28
N VAL A 78 7.12 -8.49 6.15
CA VAL A 78 7.69 -8.27 4.81
C VAL A 78 7.89 -6.78 4.54
N VAL A 79 6.84 -5.98 4.68
CA VAL A 79 6.91 -4.52 4.41
C VAL A 79 7.86 -3.82 5.39
N GLY A 80 7.90 -4.25 6.65
CA GLY A 80 8.87 -3.76 7.64
C GLY A 80 10.32 -4.02 7.22
N GLY A 81 10.61 -5.21 6.68
CA GLY A 81 11.95 -5.55 6.18
C GLY A 81 12.34 -4.77 4.91
N LEU A 82 11.37 -4.43 4.05
CA LEU A 82 11.58 -3.59 2.87
C LEU A 82 11.84 -2.11 3.23
N LEU A 83 11.28 -1.64 4.35
CA LEU A 83 11.43 -0.27 4.85
C LEU A 83 12.47 -0.17 5.97
N SER A 84 13.57 -0.92 5.87
CA SER A 84 14.68 -0.83 6.83
C SER A 84 15.28 0.58 6.84
N PRO A 85 15.49 1.19 8.02
CA PRO A 85 16.18 2.48 8.13
C PRO A 85 17.70 2.38 8.02
N GLU A 86 18.28 1.18 8.14
CA GLU A 86 19.73 0.96 8.18
C GLU A 86 20.36 0.78 6.79
N GLU A 87 19.67 0.10 5.86
CA GLU A 87 20.23 -0.30 4.57
C GLU A 87 19.37 0.16 3.39
N ASP A 88 20.02 0.49 2.26
CA ASP A 88 19.33 0.73 1.00
C ASP A 88 18.68 -0.56 0.49
N ARG A 89 17.38 -0.52 0.20
CA ARG A 89 16.58 -1.66 -0.24
C ARG A 89 16.15 -1.55 -1.70
N SER A 90 16.78 -0.70 -2.50
CA SER A 90 16.36 -0.44 -3.88
C SER A 90 16.21 -1.70 -4.74
N LEU A 91 17.19 -2.61 -4.69
CA LEU A 91 17.16 -3.89 -5.42
C LEU A 91 16.07 -4.85 -4.91
N LEU A 92 15.84 -4.87 -3.60
CA LEU A 92 14.82 -5.73 -3.01
C LEU A 92 13.41 -5.19 -3.30
N LEU A 93 13.26 -3.87 -3.31
CA LEU A 93 12.05 -3.16 -3.71
C LEU A 93 11.76 -3.33 -5.22
N SER A 94 12.78 -3.41 -6.07
CA SER A 94 12.57 -3.73 -7.48
C SER A 94 12.05 -5.15 -7.67
N GLN A 95 12.56 -6.14 -6.92
CA GLN A 95 12.00 -7.49 -6.93
C GLN A 95 10.57 -7.52 -6.36
N PHE A 96 10.30 -6.75 -5.31
CA PHE A 96 8.96 -6.69 -4.73
C PHE A 96 7.90 -6.09 -5.66
N ARG A 97 8.32 -5.26 -6.64
CA ARG A 97 7.42 -4.59 -7.58
C ARG A 97 6.57 -5.57 -8.38
N GLU A 98 7.09 -6.76 -8.70
CA GLU A 98 6.34 -7.79 -9.44
C GLU A 98 5.08 -8.22 -8.67
N TYR A 99 5.14 -8.26 -7.34
CA TYR A 99 3.97 -8.58 -6.52
C TYR A 99 2.94 -7.44 -6.48
N LEU A 100 3.36 -6.19 -6.71
CA LEU A 100 2.45 -5.04 -6.79
C LEU A 100 1.61 -5.02 -8.07
N GLU A 101 1.78 -5.97 -8.98
CA GLU A 101 0.81 -6.17 -10.07
C GLU A 101 -0.54 -6.72 -9.56
N HIS A 102 -0.55 -7.28 -8.35
CA HIS A 102 -1.72 -7.91 -7.76
C HIS A 102 -2.48 -6.93 -6.85
N ASP A 103 -3.80 -6.87 -7.00
CA ASP A 103 -4.63 -5.88 -6.30
C ASP A 103 -4.59 -6.03 -4.78
N ASP A 104 -4.69 -7.26 -4.29
CA ASP A 104 -4.63 -7.55 -2.86
C ASP A 104 -3.29 -7.10 -2.26
N ILE A 105 -2.19 -7.41 -2.93
CA ILE A 105 -0.85 -6.97 -2.49
C ILE A 105 -0.72 -5.45 -2.54
N ARG A 106 -1.20 -4.78 -3.58
CA ARG A 106 -1.22 -3.30 -3.62
C ARG A 106 -1.98 -2.72 -2.44
N TYR A 107 -3.22 -3.19 -2.24
CA TYR A 107 -4.10 -2.69 -1.18
C TYR A 107 -3.45 -2.81 0.20
N HIS A 108 -2.93 -4.01 0.52
CA HIS A 108 -2.28 -4.26 1.80
C HIS A 108 -0.94 -3.57 1.93
N THR A 109 -0.19 -3.39 0.84
CA THR A 109 1.06 -2.62 0.85
C THR A 109 0.80 -1.18 1.27
N MET A 110 -0.24 -0.55 0.74
CA MET A 110 -0.59 0.83 1.10
C MET A 110 -0.87 0.99 2.60
N GLN A 111 -1.60 0.04 3.19
CA GLN A 111 -1.89 0.03 4.62
C GLN A 111 -0.65 -0.28 5.46
N ALA A 112 0.11 -1.30 5.08
CA ALA A 112 1.29 -1.75 5.79
C ALA A 112 2.41 -0.71 5.77
N ALA A 113 2.62 -0.04 4.64
CA ALA A 113 3.57 1.06 4.51
C ALA A 113 3.18 2.23 5.40
N SER A 114 1.90 2.63 5.42
CA SER A 114 1.38 3.69 6.28
C SER A 114 1.62 3.39 7.77
N ASN A 115 1.32 2.16 8.19
CA ASN A 115 1.56 1.70 9.56
C ASN A 115 3.06 1.68 9.91
N THR A 116 3.91 1.26 8.98
CA THR A 116 5.37 1.19 9.20
C THR A 116 5.99 2.58 9.31
N VAL A 117 5.57 3.52 8.47
CA VAL A 117 5.97 4.93 8.56
C VAL A 117 5.54 5.54 9.88
N ALA A 118 4.28 5.32 10.30
CA ALA A 118 3.81 5.80 11.59
C ALA A 118 4.64 5.23 12.75
N ARG A 119 4.87 3.90 12.78
CA ARG A 119 5.67 3.25 13.84
C ARG A 119 7.13 3.70 13.88
N THR A 120 7.72 4.04 12.73
CA THR A 120 9.14 4.43 12.64
C THR A 120 9.35 5.90 13.00
N THR A 121 8.35 6.74 12.73
CA THR A 121 8.37 8.17 13.04
C THR A 121 7.90 8.47 14.46
N ASP A 122 7.09 7.58 15.07
CA ASP A 122 6.61 7.75 16.43
C ASP A 122 7.76 7.66 17.45
N GLY A 123 7.89 8.70 18.27
CA GLY A 123 8.91 8.81 19.31
C GLY A 123 10.36 8.96 18.84
N ARG A 124 10.64 9.08 17.53
CA ARG A 124 12.01 9.30 17.01
C ARG A 124 12.25 10.76 16.62
N PRO A 125 13.28 11.42 17.18
CA PRO A 125 13.57 12.82 16.86
C PRO A 125 14.09 13.00 15.43
N GLU A 126 14.79 12.01 14.88
CA GLU A 126 15.28 12.04 13.50
C GLU A 126 15.18 10.64 12.86
N VAL A 127 14.62 10.59 11.66
CA VAL A 127 14.47 9.37 10.88
C VAL A 127 15.49 9.36 9.74
N PRO A 128 16.32 8.31 9.59
CA PRO A 128 17.39 8.28 8.59
C PRO A 128 16.90 8.53 7.16
N LEU A 129 17.74 9.19 6.34
CA LEU A 129 17.43 9.44 4.92
C LEU A 129 17.20 8.14 4.13
N THR A 130 17.91 7.07 4.49
CA THR A 130 17.75 5.72 3.89
C THR A 130 16.31 5.21 4.02
N PHE A 131 15.71 5.37 5.21
CA PHE A 131 14.31 5.02 5.43
C PHE A 131 13.38 5.79 4.48
N TRP A 132 13.54 7.11 4.39
CA TRP A 132 12.72 7.95 3.53
C TRP A 132 12.87 7.61 2.04
N ASN A 133 14.08 7.24 1.60
CA ASN A 133 14.31 6.77 0.24
C ASN A 133 13.64 5.42 -0.01
N ASN A 134 13.77 4.44 0.89
CA ASN A 134 13.11 3.14 0.78
C ASN A 134 11.58 3.29 0.76
N ALA A 135 11.03 4.11 1.66
CA ALA A 135 9.60 4.42 1.71
C ALA A 135 9.12 5.10 0.43
N PHE A 136 9.83 6.13 -0.05
CA PHE A 136 9.49 6.77 -1.32
C PHE A 136 9.52 5.79 -2.50
N MET A 137 10.54 4.93 -2.57
CA MET A 137 10.67 3.91 -3.62
C MET A 137 9.50 2.93 -3.59
N LEU A 138 9.09 2.45 -2.41
CA LEU A 138 7.92 1.58 -2.28
C LEU A 138 6.63 2.31 -2.68
N LEU A 139 6.38 3.50 -2.13
CA LEU A 139 5.17 4.28 -2.40
C LEU A 139 5.02 4.65 -3.88
N SER A 140 6.12 5.07 -4.52
CA SER A 140 6.16 5.40 -5.95
C SER A 140 6.00 4.18 -6.87
N SER A 141 6.29 2.97 -6.38
CA SER A 141 6.08 1.74 -7.13
C SER A 141 4.63 1.26 -7.14
N VAL A 142 3.79 1.76 -6.22
CA VAL A 142 2.36 1.46 -6.21
C VAL A 142 1.67 2.25 -7.31
N SER A 143 1.29 1.58 -8.39
CA SER A 143 0.46 2.15 -9.46
C SER A 143 -0.99 1.73 -9.27
N LEU A 144 -1.95 2.63 -9.57
CA LEU A 144 -3.38 2.31 -9.58
C LEU A 144 -3.92 2.36 -11.01
N PRO A 145 -4.82 1.44 -11.40
CA PRO A 145 -5.47 1.53 -12.70
C PRO A 145 -6.35 2.78 -12.79
N ARG A 146 -6.40 3.42 -13.97
CA ARG A 146 -7.21 4.63 -14.20
C ARG A 146 -8.70 4.33 -14.24
N GLN A 147 -9.07 3.13 -14.66
CA GLN A 147 -10.44 2.66 -14.80
C GLN A 147 -10.62 1.33 -14.06
N GLU A 148 -11.85 0.98 -13.71
CA GLU A 148 -12.18 -0.35 -13.20
C GLU A 148 -12.01 -1.37 -14.33
N SER A 149 -10.78 -1.83 -14.56
CA SER A 149 -10.53 -2.96 -15.45
C SER A 149 -10.97 -4.25 -14.76
N THR A 150 -11.82 -5.00 -15.44
CA THR A 150 -12.59 -6.17 -14.98
C THR A 150 -11.77 -7.42 -14.62
N LEU A 151 -10.46 -7.33 -14.39
CA LEU A 151 -9.63 -8.47 -14.01
C LEU A 151 -8.79 -8.14 -12.79
N SER A 152 -9.37 -8.42 -11.63
CA SER A 152 -8.70 -8.40 -10.33
C SER A 152 -7.72 -9.57 -10.24
N SER A 153 -6.48 -9.35 -10.65
CA SER A 153 -5.40 -10.31 -10.42
C SER A 153 -5.06 -10.32 -8.94
N PHE A 154 -5.57 -11.29 -8.19
CA PHE A 154 -5.23 -11.47 -6.78
C PHE A 154 -4.08 -12.46 -6.63
N TYR A 155 -3.12 -12.11 -5.78
CA TYR A 155 -1.98 -12.97 -5.47
C TYR A 155 -2.40 -14.15 -4.60
N VAL A 156 -3.25 -13.89 -3.61
CA VAL A 156 -3.95 -14.91 -2.84
C VAL A 156 -5.14 -15.41 -3.64
N LYS A 157 -5.14 -16.72 -3.93
CA LYS A 157 -6.25 -17.33 -4.67
C LYS A 157 -7.46 -17.48 -3.76
N HIS A 158 -8.60 -16.99 -4.23
CA HIS A 158 -9.88 -17.15 -3.56
C HIS A 158 -10.84 -17.89 -4.51
N THR A 159 -11.59 -18.85 -3.97
CA THR A 159 -12.57 -19.64 -4.74
C THR A 159 -13.72 -18.78 -5.25
N GLU A 160 -14.16 -17.81 -4.45
CA GLU A 160 -15.22 -16.86 -4.79
C GLU A 160 -14.82 -15.46 -4.29
N LEU A 161 -14.95 -14.46 -5.15
CA LEU A 161 -14.80 -13.05 -4.76
C LEU A 161 -16.11 -12.56 -4.17
N SER A 162 -16.04 -11.84 -3.05
CA SER A 162 -17.21 -11.20 -2.46
C SER A 162 -17.19 -9.70 -2.71
N ASP A 163 -18.28 -9.15 -3.23
CA ASP A 163 -18.50 -7.70 -3.34
C ASP A 163 -18.45 -6.98 -1.99
N LYS A 164 -18.50 -7.69 -0.87
CA LYS A 164 -18.33 -7.09 0.46
C LYS A 164 -16.87 -6.73 0.75
N TRP A 165 -15.92 -7.25 -0.03
CA TRP A 165 -14.50 -7.08 0.24
C TRP A 165 -14.00 -5.75 -0.31
N LYS A 166 -13.51 -4.89 0.59
CA LYS A 166 -12.92 -3.60 0.22
C LYS A 166 -11.80 -3.71 -0.82
N VAL A 167 -11.04 -4.80 -0.78
CA VAL A 167 -9.91 -5.07 -1.68
C VAL A 167 -10.33 -5.22 -3.15
N VAL A 168 -11.60 -5.49 -3.44
CA VAL A 168 -12.13 -5.60 -4.81
C VAL A 168 -12.48 -4.23 -5.39
N HIS A 169 -12.74 -3.22 -4.53
CA HIS A 169 -13.29 -1.93 -4.95
C HIS A 169 -12.19 -0.91 -5.22
N LEU A 170 -12.07 -0.44 -6.46
CA LEU A 170 -11.08 0.60 -6.84
C LEU A 170 -11.24 1.88 -6.01
N LYS A 171 -12.45 2.25 -5.61
CA LYS A 171 -12.71 3.38 -4.72
C LYS A 171 -12.00 3.25 -3.37
N GLU A 172 -11.95 2.05 -2.80
CA GLU A 172 -11.25 1.78 -1.54
C GLU A 172 -9.73 1.79 -1.73
N HIS A 173 -9.23 1.32 -2.89
CA HIS A 173 -7.82 1.48 -3.27
C HIS A 173 -7.40 2.94 -3.38
N ARG A 174 -8.20 3.78 -4.05
CA ARG A 174 -7.91 5.23 -4.16
C ARG A 174 -7.88 5.92 -2.79
N LYS A 175 -8.77 5.51 -1.87
CA LYS A 175 -8.75 5.99 -0.48
C LYS A 175 -7.49 5.55 0.26
N ALA A 176 -7.11 4.27 0.15
CA ALA A 176 -5.90 3.73 0.77
C ALA A 176 -4.63 4.41 0.21
N PHE A 177 -4.57 4.65 -1.10
CA PHE A 177 -3.48 5.36 -1.77
C PHE A 177 -3.35 6.79 -1.29
N GLN A 178 -4.47 7.52 -1.23
CA GLN A 178 -4.49 8.87 -0.68
C GLN A 178 -4.05 8.89 0.78
N GLN A 179 -4.57 7.99 1.62
CA GLN A 179 -4.19 7.92 3.01
C GLN A 179 -2.69 7.63 3.15
N MET A 180 -2.14 6.71 2.35
CA MET A 180 -0.71 6.40 2.34
C MET A 180 0.14 7.63 2.03
N TRP A 181 -0.17 8.37 0.96
CA TRP A 181 0.56 9.58 0.60
C TRP A 181 0.39 10.70 1.64
N LEU A 182 -0.82 10.93 2.15
CA LEU A 182 -1.03 11.92 3.22
C LEU A 182 -0.27 11.57 4.51
N HIS A 183 -0.27 10.29 4.90
CA HIS A 183 0.48 9.81 6.07
C HIS A 183 1.99 9.92 5.87
N PHE A 184 2.48 9.82 4.63
CA PHE A 184 3.89 10.04 4.33
C PHE A 184 4.25 11.53 4.34
N LEU A 185 3.41 12.38 3.72
CA LEU A 185 3.65 13.81 3.52
C LEU A 185 3.34 14.68 4.75
N LYS A 186 2.64 14.15 5.76
CA LYS A 186 2.44 14.87 7.04
C LYS A 186 3.75 15.05 7.83
N HIS A 187 4.76 14.22 7.55
CA HIS A 187 6.05 14.30 8.21
C HIS A 187 6.98 15.32 7.53
N GLN A 188 7.94 15.85 8.27
CA GLN A 188 8.98 16.71 7.70
C GLN A 188 9.95 15.86 6.87
N LEU A 189 9.70 15.79 5.56
CA LEU A 189 10.53 15.02 4.63
C LEU A 189 11.85 15.74 4.36
N PRO A 190 12.98 15.02 4.25
CA PRO A 190 14.22 15.59 3.76
C PRO A 190 14.03 16.22 2.37
N LEU A 191 14.67 17.37 2.12
CA LEU A 191 14.50 18.16 0.89
C LEU A 191 14.71 17.32 -0.39
N ARG A 192 15.66 16.38 -0.37
CA ARG A 192 15.94 15.46 -1.48
C ARG A 192 14.74 14.57 -1.81
N VAL A 193 14.02 14.09 -0.81
CA VAL A 193 12.85 13.22 -0.97
C VAL A 193 11.64 14.06 -1.37
N CYS A 194 11.45 15.22 -0.75
CA CYS A 194 10.39 16.17 -1.13
C CYS A 194 10.45 16.52 -2.63
N LYS A 195 11.64 16.83 -3.17
CA LYS A 195 11.85 17.06 -4.61
C LYS A 195 11.39 15.87 -5.46
N LYS A 196 11.77 14.64 -5.09
CA LYS A 196 11.36 13.43 -5.83
C LYS A 196 9.84 13.26 -5.86
N VAL A 197 9.16 13.52 -4.73
CA VAL A 197 7.69 13.46 -4.64
C VAL A 197 7.05 14.51 -5.55
N LEU A 198 7.51 15.76 -5.51
CA LEU A 198 6.94 16.84 -6.32
C LEU A 198 7.09 16.59 -7.83
N VAL A 199 8.18 15.95 -8.26
CA VAL A 199 8.38 15.57 -9.67
C VAL A 199 7.27 14.64 -10.16
N ILE A 200 6.89 13.63 -9.36
CA ILE A 200 5.87 12.64 -9.75
C ILE A 200 4.43 13.04 -9.35
N MET A 201 4.28 14.14 -8.61
CA MET A 201 3.02 14.55 -8.00
C MET A 201 1.88 14.67 -9.03
N HIS A 202 2.13 15.43 -10.10
CA HIS A 202 1.13 15.77 -11.09
C HIS A 202 0.62 14.59 -11.92
N ASP A 203 1.53 13.70 -12.32
CA ASP A 203 1.20 12.63 -13.27
C ASP A 203 0.87 11.29 -12.60
N SER A 204 1.49 11.00 -11.45
CA SER A 204 1.41 9.68 -10.81
C SER A 204 0.69 9.68 -9.47
N ILE A 205 0.59 10.82 -8.78
CA ILE A 205 -0.08 10.89 -7.48
C ILE A 205 -1.48 11.48 -7.64
N LEU A 206 -1.59 12.75 -8.08
CA LEU A 206 -2.86 13.49 -8.13
C LEU A 206 -4.00 12.79 -8.88
N PRO A 207 -3.80 12.15 -10.05
CA PRO A 207 -4.89 11.53 -10.80
C PRO A 207 -5.55 10.34 -10.10
N HIS A 208 -4.86 9.75 -9.11
CA HIS A 208 -5.28 8.51 -8.45
C HIS A 208 -5.82 8.74 -7.02
N LEU A 209 -5.81 9.99 -6.53
CA LEU A 209 -6.36 10.33 -5.23
C LEU A 209 -7.89 10.34 -5.26
N ALA A 210 -8.52 9.94 -4.16
CA ALA A 210 -9.98 10.04 -4.02
C ALA A 210 -10.44 11.51 -3.90
N GLN A 211 -9.62 12.37 -3.30
CA GLN A 211 -9.84 13.79 -3.07
C GLN A 211 -8.49 14.52 -3.19
N PRO A 212 -8.10 14.94 -4.42
CA PRO A 212 -6.83 15.62 -4.67
C PRO A 212 -6.62 16.93 -3.90
N SER A 213 -7.70 17.62 -3.50
CA SER A 213 -7.62 18.90 -2.79
C SER A 213 -6.92 18.82 -1.42
N LEU A 214 -6.83 17.63 -0.81
CA LEU A 214 -6.10 17.44 0.45
C LEU A 214 -4.58 17.59 0.30
N MET A 215 -4.06 17.62 -0.93
CA MET A 215 -2.65 17.86 -1.22
C MET A 215 -2.29 19.35 -1.28
N ILE A 216 -3.27 20.26 -1.26
CA ILE A 216 -3.05 21.72 -1.34
C ILE A 216 -2.15 22.18 -0.19
N ASP A 217 -2.46 21.81 1.05
CA ASP A 217 -1.69 22.28 2.21
C ASP A 217 -0.21 21.87 2.14
N PHE A 218 0.07 20.65 1.65
CA PHE A 218 1.44 20.20 1.42
C PHE A 218 2.11 20.99 0.30
N LEU A 219 1.42 21.20 -0.82
CA LEU A 219 1.96 21.92 -1.98
C LEU A 219 2.21 23.40 -1.69
N THR A 220 1.34 24.06 -0.92
CA THR A 220 1.54 25.45 -0.47
C THR A 220 2.78 25.54 0.42
N ARG A 221 2.94 24.64 1.41
CA ARG A 221 4.17 24.60 2.22
C ARG A 221 5.42 24.35 1.37
N ALA A 222 5.34 23.49 0.36
CA ALA A 222 6.45 23.23 -0.55
C ALA A 222 6.75 24.45 -1.46
N TYR A 223 5.73 25.21 -1.82
CA TYR A 223 5.85 26.46 -2.56
C TYR A 223 6.59 27.53 -1.74
N ASP A 224 6.26 27.66 -0.45
CA ASP A 224 6.87 28.65 0.45
C ASP A 224 8.36 28.40 0.73
N ILE A 225 8.88 27.19 0.47
CA ILE A 225 10.32 26.88 0.56
C ILE A 225 11.13 27.68 -0.48
N GLY A 226 10.54 28.00 -1.64
CA GLY A 226 11.20 28.73 -2.72
C GLY A 226 12.19 27.92 -3.58
N GLY A 227 12.80 28.60 -4.54
CA GLY A 227 13.78 28.03 -5.47
C GLY A 227 13.17 26.96 -6.42
N ALA A 228 13.92 25.89 -6.68
CA ALA A 228 13.44 24.83 -7.58
C ALA A 228 12.24 24.03 -7.01
N VAL A 229 12.05 24.02 -5.68
CA VAL A 229 10.95 23.29 -5.04
C VAL A 229 9.62 23.98 -5.30
N SER A 230 9.60 25.31 -5.27
CA SER A 230 8.37 26.07 -5.53
C SER A 230 7.89 25.93 -6.97
N LEU A 231 8.80 25.85 -7.93
CA LEU A 231 8.46 25.58 -9.34
C LEU A 231 7.82 24.19 -9.52
N LEU A 232 8.35 23.17 -8.84
CA LEU A 232 7.76 21.82 -8.88
C LEU A 232 6.38 21.78 -8.19
N ALA A 233 6.24 22.47 -7.06
CA ALA A 233 4.97 22.56 -6.33
C ALA A 233 3.90 23.33 -7.13
N LEU A 234 4.31 24.38 -7.86
CA LEU A 234 3.41 25.20 -8.67
C LEU A 234 2.71 24.38 -9.76
N ASN A 235 3.40 23.41 -10.37
CA ASN A 235 2.78 22.51 -11.35
C ASN A 235 1.62 21.69 -10.72
N GLY A 236 1.85 21.15 -9.52
CA GLY A 236 0.80 20.43 -8.77
C GLY A 236 -0.37 21.33 -8.38
N LEU A 237 -0.09 22.56 -7.91
CA LEU A 237 -1.11 23.55 -7.56
C LEU A 237 -1.94 23.97 -8.78
N PHE A 238 -1.29 24.21 -9.92
CA PHE A 238 -1.96 24.59 -11.16
C PHE A 238 -3.01 23.54 -11.58
N ILE A 239 -2.65 22.25 -11.53
CA ILE A 239 -3.57 21.15 -11.84
C ILE A 239 -4.74 21.08 -10.85
N LEU A 240 -4.47 21.26 -9.56
CA LEU A 240 -5.52 21.26 -8.55
C LEU A 240 -6.47 22.45 -8.71
N ILE A 241 -5.96 23.65 -8.95
CA ILE A 241 -6.78 24.84 -9.20
C ILE A 241 -7.63 24.61 -10.45
N HIS A 242 -7.03 24.18 -11.56
CA HIS A 242 -7.76 23.93 -12.80
C HIS A 242 -8.90 22.90 -12.62
N ASN A 243 -8.62 21.78 -11.94
CA ASN A 243 -9.62 20.73 -11.71
C ASN A 243 -10.69 21.10 -10.67
N THR A 244 -10.37 21.95 -9.69
CA THR A 244 -11.33 22.41 -8.67
C THR A 244 -12.20 23.56 -9.16
N THR A 245 -11.67 24.44 -10.01
CA THR A 245 -12.38 25.59 -10.57
C THR A 245 -13.27 25.23 -11.78
N PHE A 246 -12.93 24.18 -12.54
CA PHE A 246 -13.74 23.70 -13.68
C PHE A 246 -14.09 22.21 -13.56
N PRO A 247 -15.00 21.81 -12.64
CA PRO A 247 -15.26 20.39 -12.41
C PRO A 247 -15.87 19.68 -13.62
N HIS A 248 -16.80 20.30 -14.38
CA HIS A 248 -17.35 19.78 -15.65
C HIS A 248 -18.12 20.88 -16.41
N SER A 249 -17.51 21.53 -17.40
CA SER A 249 -18.25 22.22 -18.48
C SER A 249 -18.30 21.30 -19.69
N GLY A 250 -19.11 20.24 -19.64
CA GLY A 250 -19.12 19.25 -20.72
C GLY A 250 -20.03 18.05 -20.50
N SER A 251 -21.28 18.24 -20.08
CA SER A 251 -22.34 17.25 -20.29
C SER A 251 -23.73 17.84 -20.03
N SER A 252 -24.24 18.62 -20.98
CA SER A 252 -25.68 18.84 -21.16
C SER A 252 -25.96 19.24 -22.61
N GLY A 253 -25.67 18.34 -23.54
CA GLY A 253 -26.37 18.33 -24.83
C GLY A 253 -27.77 17.78 -24.60
N THR A 254 -28.70 18.64 -24.22
CA THR A 254 -30.14 18.35 -24.30
C THR A 254 -30.51 18.17 -25.77
N PRO A 255 -31.04 17.01 -26.22
CA PRO A 255 -31.77 16.99 -27.48
C PRO A 255 -33.12 17.66 -27.22
N ALA A 256 -33.29 18.86 -27.76
CA ALA A 256 -34.59 19.49 -27.85
C ALA A 256 -35.46 18.65 -28.78
N HIS A 257 -36.40 17.91 -28.21
CA HIS A 257 -37.56 17.39 -28.93
C HIS A 257 -38.41 18.58 -29.38
N SER A 258 -38.35 18.94 -30.66
CA SER A 258 -39.37 19.75 -31.30
C SER A 258 -40.34 18.84 -32.03
N HIS A 259 -41.45 18.53 -31.36
CA HIS A 259 -42.70 18.15 -32.02
C HIS A 259 -43.36 19.41 -32.56
N SER A 260 -43.66 19.43 -33.86
CA SER A 260 -44.90 19.99 -34.40
C SER A 260 -44.95 19.76 -35.90
N ASP A 261 -45.77 18.78 -36.29
CA ASP A 261 -46.32 18.59 -37.65
C ASP A 261 -47.11 19.83 -38.09
N PRO A 262 -47.47 19.90 -39.38
CA PRO A 262 -48.83 19.52 -39.72
C PRO A 262 -48.96 18.43 -40.80
#